data_AF-A0A4Y2V0G5-F1
#
_entry.id   AF-A0A4Y2V0G5-F1
#
_cell.length_a   1.000
_cell.length_b   1.000
_cell.length_c   1.000
_cell.angle_alpha   90.00
_cell.angle_beta   90.00
_cell.angle_gamma   90.00
#
_symmetry.space_group_name_H-M   'P 1'
#
loop_
_entity.id
_entity.type
_entity.pdbx_description
1 polymer ?
#
loop_
_entity_poly.entity_id
_entity_poly.type
_entity_poly.pdbx_seq_one_letter_code
_entity_poly.pdbx_strand_id
1 'polypeptide(L)'
;MLYIFLHPVIRKPSTRQPGQSYAQEAANQKKKEEKTDEKEIETKTDKVTDFADLKDPLQALKGVQMLLQEFPTLLEAARRCRLAKTKQERVTIVLNALLSE
;
A
#
# COMPACT_ATOMS: atom_id res chain seq x y z
N MET A 1 -37.65 -4.44 43.49
CA MET A 1 -36.59 -3.64 44.12
C MET A 1 -35.38 -3.65 43.21
N LEU A 2 -35.04 -2.48 42.64
CA LEU A 2 -33.99 -2.24 41.66
C LEU A 2 -32.72 -1.77 42.38
N TYR A 3 -31.57 -2.43 42.17
CA TYR A 3 -30.23 -1.96 42.56
C TYR A 3 -29.26 -2.45 41.47
N ILE A 4 -29.06 -1.69 40.39
CA ILE A 4 -28.02 -0.67 40.12
C ILE A 4 -26.59 -1.22 40.24
N PHE A 5 -25.92 -1.18 39.07
CA PHE A 5 -24.49 -1.34 38.78
C PHE A 5 -23.51 -1.02 39.92
N LEU A 6 -22.62 -1.97 40.23
CA LEU A 6 -21.30 -1.66 40.77
C LEU A 6 -20.23 -2.51 40.05
N HIS A 7 -19.55 -1.92 39.08
CA HIS A 7 -18.23 -2.37 38.65
C HIS A 7 -17.17 -1.49 39.34
N PRO A 8 -16.31 -2.05 40.22
CA PRO A 8 -15.10 -1.36 40.62
C PRO A 8 -14.02 -1.58 39.56
N VAL A 9 -13.77 -0.50 38.80
CA VAL A 9 -12.51 -0.20 38.12
C VAL A 9 -11.42 -0.04 39.19
N ILE A 10 -10.25 -0.69 39.05
CA ILE A 10 -8.90 -0.11 39.31
C ILE A 10 -7.78 -1.09 38.88
N ARG A 11 -6.74 -0.44 38.37
CA ARG A 11 -5.63 -0.86 37.51
C ARG A 11 -4.54 -1.68 38.24
N LYS A 12 -3.89 -2.58 37.49
CA LYS A 12 -2.51 -3.03 37.80
C LYS A 12 -1.56 -2.38 36.79
N PRO A 13 -0.48 -1.68 37.21
CA PRO A 13 0.59 -1.35 36.28
C PRO A 13 1.34 -2.64 35.96
N SER A 14 1.29 -3.06 34.69
CA SER A 14 2.26 -4.03 34.19
C SER A 14 3.63 -3.35 34.20
N THR A 15 4.59 -3.92 34.93
CA THR A 15 6.00 -3.50 34.91
C THR A 15 6.53 -3.61 33.49
N ARG A 16 6.48 -2.51 32.74
CA ARG A 16 7.18 -2.39 31.46
C ARG A 16 8.67 -2.41 31.74
N GLN A 17 9.40 -3.32 31.10
CA GLN A 17 10.83 -3.12 30.93
C GLN A 17 11.06 -1.87 30.07
N PRO A 18 12.05 -1.01 30.41
CA PRO A 18 12.44 0.08 29.54
C PRO A 18 12.94 -0.51 28.22
N GLY A 19 12.11 -0.49 27.18
CA GLY A 19 12.56 -0.78 25.82
C GLY A 19 13.56 0.28 25.42
N GLN A 20 14.75 -0.12 25.01
CA GLN A 20 15.75 0.78 24.44
C GLN A 20 15.09 1.55 23.29
N SER A 21 15.01 2.87 23.42
CA SER A 21 14.42 3.75 22.42
C SER A 21 15.36 3.87 21.23
N TYR A 22 14.82 3.79 20.02
CA TYR A 22 15.51 3.98 18.72
C TYR A 22 16.34 5.28 18.65
N ALA A 23 16.03 6.28 19.49
CA ALA A 23 16.77 7.53 19.58
C ALA A 23 18.14 7.41 20.29
N GLN A 24 18.36 6.33 21.05
CA GLN A 24 19.59 6.11 21.82
C GLN A 24 20.72 5.52 20.97
N GLU A 25 20.39 4.86 19.85
CA GLU A 25 21.35 4.25 18.94
C GLU A 25 21.96 5.28 17.96
N ALA A 26 21.20 6.32 17.58
CA ALA A 26 21.67 7.42 16.74
C ALA A 26 22.70 8.34 17.45
N ALA A 27 22.72 8.38 18.78
CA ALA A 27 23.67 9.20 19.54
C ALA A 27 25.07 8.54 19.67
N ASN A 28 25.15 7.22 19.59
CA ASN A 28 26.43 6.49 19.70
C ASN A 28 27.20 6.36 18.38
N GLN A 29 26.57 6.63 17.22
CA GLN A 29 27.26 6.62 15.92
C GLN A 29 27.96 7.95 15.58
N LYS A 30 27.63 9.06 16.26
CA LYS A 30 28.14 10.41 15.91
C LYS A 30 29.57 10.73 16.37
N LYS A 31 30.37 9.75 16.80
CA LYS A 31 31.77 10.00 17.24
C LYS A 31 32.84 9.19 16.50
N LYS A 32 32.52 8.48 15.40
CA LYS A 32 33.54 7.63 14.76
C LYS A 32 33.57 7.54 13.22
N GLU A 33 32.99 8.50 12.50
CA GLU A 33 33.13 8.52 11.03
C GLU A 33 33.02 9.93 10.44
N GLU A 34 33.72 10.87 11.07
CA GLU A 34 34.13 12.10 10.39
C GLU A 34 35.55 11.86 9.87
N LYS A 35 35.67 11.39 8.62
CA LYS A 35 36.74 11.71 7.66
C LYS A 35 36.68 10.83 6.40
N THR A 36 36.75 11.50 5.25
CA THR A 36 37.09 10.95 3.92
C THR A 36 35.91 10.22 3.27
N ASP A 37 35.28 10.66 2.19
CA ASP A 37 35.85 11.18 0.95
C ASP A 37 34.82 12.06 0.22
N GLU A 38 35.20 13.30 -0.12
CA GLU A 38 34.60 14.00 -1.25
C GLU A 38 35.13 13.37 -2.54
N LYS A 39 34.25 13.22 -3.54
CA LYS A 39 34.56 13.10 -4.98
C LYS A 39 34.88 11.69 -5.52
N GLU A 40 33.89 11.04 -6.13
CA GLU A 40 34.12 10.36 -7.41
C GLU A 40 32.81 10.13 -8.22
N ILE A 41 32.84 10.64 -9.46
CA ILE A 41 32.19 10.11 -10.66
C ILE A 41 30.70 10.48 -10.88
N GLU A 42 30.55 11.70 -11.38
CA GLU A 42 29.80 11.95 -12.62
C GLU A 42 30.11 10.86 -13.67
N THR A 43 29.13 10.05 -14.08
CA THR A 43 28.87 9.58 -15.46
C THR A 43 28.00 8.30 -15.51
N LYS A 44 27.08 8.28 -16.50
CA LYS A 44 26.27 7.14 -17.00
C LYS A 44 24.99 6.90 -16.18
N THR A 45 23.79 7.15 -16.69
CA THR A 45 23.27 6.65 -17.96
C THR A 45 22.14 7.56 -18.39
N ASP A 46 22.34 8.29 -19.49
CA ASP A 46 21.21 8.71 -20.31
C ASP A 46 20.57 7.43 -20.85
N LYS A 47 19.55 6.93 -20.16
CA LYS A 47 18.84 5.71 -20.56
C LYS A 47 18.00 6.09 -21.77
N VAL A 48 18.63 6.18 -22.93
CA VAL A 48 17.94 5.89 -24.19
C VAL A 48 17.54 4.42 -24.05
N THR A 49 16.35 4.18 -23.49
CA THR A 49 15.72 2.86 -23.51
C THR A 49 15.70 2.42 -24.95
N ASP A 50 16.43 1.34 -25.26
CA ASP A 50 16.46 0.79 -26.60
C ASP A 50 15.02 0.45 -26.99
N PHE A 51 14.56 0.94 -28.14
CA PHE A 51 13.16 0.70 -28.56
C PHE A 51 12.85 -0.81 -28.68
N ALA A 52 13.89 -1.64 -28.83
CA ALA A 52 13.81 -3.09 -28.78
C ALA A 52 13.27 -3.60 -27.43
N ASP A 53 13.68 -3.00 -26.31
CA ASP A 53 13.26 -3.38 -24.96
C ASP A 53 11.79 -3.03 -24.67
N LEU A 54 11.20 -2.15 -25.47
CA LEU A 54 9.80 -1.73 -25.34
C LEU A 54 8.83 -2.62 -26.11
N LYS A 55 9.31 -3.49 -27.01
CA LYS A 55 8.47 -4.33 -27.86
C LYS A 55 7.57 -5.27 -27.07
N ASP A 56 8.14 -6.00 -26.11
CA ASP A 56 7.40 -6.95 -25.29
C ASP A 56 6.43 -6.25 -24.32
N PRO A 57 6.84 -5.18 -23.60
CA PRO A 57 5.91 -4.35 -22.82
C PRO A 57 4.74 -3.79 -23.65
N LEU A 58 4.99 -3.33 -24.88
CA LEU A 58 3.95 -2.81 -25.78
C LEU A 58 2.95 -3.90 -26.20
N GLN A 59 3.44 -5.10 -26.49
CA GLN A 59 2.57 -6.22 -26.84
C GLN A 59 1.74 -6.69 -25.64
N ALA A 60 2.33 -6.75 -24.45
CA ALA A 60 1.62 -7.03 -23.21
C ALA A 60 0.53 -5.98 -22.95
N LEU A 61 0.85 -4.69 -23.14
CA LEU A 61 -0.11 -3.59 -22.97
C LEU A 61 -1.28 -3.69 -23.95
N LYS A 62 -1.03 -4.05 -25.22
CA LYS A 62 -2.10 -4.32 -26.19
C LYS A 62 -3.03 -5.45 -25.73
N GLY A 63 -2.46 -6.54 -25.20
CA GLY A 63 -3.24 -7.64 -24.63
C GLY A 63 -4.15 -7.19 -23.49
N VAL A 64 -3.60 -6.40 -22.56
CA VAL A 64 -4.38 -5.82 -21.45
C VAL A 64 -5.47 -4.88 -21.97
N GLN A 65 -5.17 -4.05 -22.97
CA GLN A 65 -6.14 -3.14 -23.56
C GLN A 65 -7.32 -3.89 -24.18
N MET A 66 -7.07 -4.96 -24.95
CA MET A 66 -8.14 -5.78 -25.54
C MET A 66 -9.01 -6.42 -24.45
N LEU A 67 -8.40 -6.98 -23.40
CA LEU A 67 -9.14 -7.60 -22.30
C LEU A 67 -10.02 -6.59 -21.56
N LEU A 68 -9.53 -5.36 -21.37
CA LEU A 68 -10.33 -4.30 -20.74
C LEU A 68 -11.50 -3.85 -21.63
N GLN A 69 -11.34 -3.89 -22.95
CA GLN A 69 -12.40 -3.59 -23.91
C GLN A 69 -13.48 -4.68 -24.00
N GLU A 70 -13.13 -5.93 -23.71
CA GLU A 70 -14.07 -7.05 -23.71
C GLU A 70 -15.06 -6.98 -22.53
N PHE A 71 -14.62 -6.40 -21.40
CA PHE A 71 -15.41 -6.38 -20.16
C PHE A 71 -15.61 -4.97 -19.58
N PRO A 72 -16.16 -4.00 -20.35
CA PRO A 72 -16.30 -2.61 -19.90
C PRO A 72 -17.24 -2.49 -18.68
N THR A 73 -18.34 -3.26 -18.68
CA THR A 73 -19.33 -3.28 -17.59
C THR A 73 -18.71 -3.80 -16.29
N LEU A 74 -17.91 -4.86 -16.37
CA LEU A 74 -17.26 -5.45 -15.20
C LEU A 74 -16.16 -4.53 -14.65
N LEU A 75 -15.44 -3.82 -15.52
CA LEU A 75 -14.45 -2.84 -15.12
C LEU A 75 -15.08 -1.67 -14.35
N GLU A 76 -16.20 -1.14 -14.84
CA GLU A 76 -16.96 -0.09 -14.18
C GLU A 76 -17.55 -0.58 -12.85
N ALA A 77 -18.04 -1.82 -12.80
CA ALA A 77 -18.48 -2.46 -11.57
C ALA A 77 -17.34 -2.58 -10.55
N ALA A 78 -16.15 -3.02 -10.98
CA ALA A 78 -14.97 -3.10 -10.11
C ALA A 78 -14.53 -1.72 -9.59
N ARG A 79 -14.66 -0.66 -10.40
CA ARG A 79 -14.45 0.71 -9.96
C ARG A 79 -15.46 1.12 -8.89
N ARG A 80 -16.75 0.87 -9.10
CA ARG A 80 -17.81 1.19 -8.13
C ARG A 80 -17.68 0.38 -6.84
N CYS A 81 -17.26 -0.88 -6.92
CA CYS A 81 -16.98 -1.72 -5.76
C CYS A 81 -15.88 -1.16 -4.85
N ARG A 82 -14.88 -0.48 -5.42
CA ARG A 82 -13.83 0.22 -4.65
C ARG A 82 -14.36 1.42 -3.88
N LEU A 83 -15.41 2.05 -4.39
CA LEU A 83 -16.08 3.20 -3.76
C LEU A 83 -17.15 2.79 -2.73
N ALA A 84 -17.69 1.57 -2.86
CA ALA A 84 -18.70 1.04 -1.97
C ALA A 84 -18.15 0.79 -0.55
N LYS A 85 -18.91 1.26 0.45
CA LYS A 85 -18.55 1.21 1.86
C LYS A 85 -18.92 -0.13 2.48
N THR A 86 -20.05 -0.68 2.06
CA THR A 86 -20.59 -1.91 2.64
C THR A 86 -20.39 -3.10 1.72
N LYS A 87 -20.35 -4.31 2.30
CA LYS A 87 -20.27 -5.56 1.54
C LYS A 87 -21.52 -5.76 0.67
N GLN A 88 -22.68 -5.39 1.18
CA GLN A 88 -23.96 -5.53 0.47
C GLN A 88 -23.99 -4.65 -0.79
N GLU A 89 -23.53 -3.40 -0.72
CA GLU A 89 -23.39 -2.53 -1.89
C GLU A 89 -22.51 -3.17 -2.97
N ARG A 90 -21.36 -3.74 -2.58
CA ARG A 90 -20.46 -4.42 -3.53
C ARG A 90 -21.14 -5.61 -4.21
N VAL A 91 -21.87 -6.42 -3.44
CA VAL A 91 -22.63 -7.56 -3.98
C VAL A 91 -23.68 -7.08 -4.98
N THR A 92 -24.45 -6.04 -4.65
CA THR A 92 -25.44 -5.47 -5.56
C THR A 92 -24.80 -4.93 -6.85
N ILE A 93 -23.67 -4.24 -6.75
CA ILE A 93 -22.94 -3.71 -7.91
C ILE A 93 -22.50 -4.86 -8.83
N VAL A 94 -21.94 -5.94 -8.28
CA VAL A 94 -21.50 -7.10 -9.06
C VAL A 94 -22.69 -7.83 -9.68
N LEU A 95 -23.76 -8.08 -8.92
CA LEU A 95 -24.96 -8.74 -9.43
C LEU A 95 -25.56 -7.96 -10.61
N ASN A 96 -25.70 -6.63 -10.48
CA ASN A 96 -26.20 -5.81 -11.58
C ASN A 96 -25.31 -5.90 -12.81
N ALA A 97 -23.99 -5.90 -12.64
CA ALA A 97 -23.05 -6.00 -13.76
C ALA A 97 -23.08 -7.35 -14.49
N LEU A 98 -23.41 -8.44 -13.79
CA LEU A 98 -23.51 -9.79 -14.36
C LEU A 98 -24.87 -10.09 -14.98
N LEU A 99 -25.92 -9.42 -14.50
CA LEU A 99 -27.30 -9.62 -14.94
C LEU A 99 -27.78 -8.59 -15.97
N SER A 100 -26.93 -7.62 -16.31
CA SER A 100 -27.21 -6.67 -17.40
C SER A 100 -26.96 -7.39 -18.74
N GLU A 101 -28.03 -7.66 -19.49
CA GLU A 101 -27.99 -8.11 -20.90
C GLU A 101 -27.36 -7.07 -21.82
#